data_AF-A0AAV8SHJ6-F1
#
_entry.id   AF-A0AAV8SHJ6-F1
#
_cell.length_a   1.000
_cell.length_b   1.000
_cell.length_c   1.000
_cell.angle_alpha   90.00
_cell.angle_beta   90.00
_cell.angle_gamma   90.00
#
_symmetry.space_group_name_H-M   'P 1'
#
loop_
_entity.id
_entity.type
_entity.pdbx_description
1 polymer ?
#
loop_
_entity_poly.entity_id
_entity_poly.type
_entity_poly.pdbx_seq_one_letter_code
_entity_poly.pdbx_strand_id
1 'polypeptide(L)' 'MEFTAEQLSHHNGSDPPKPIYVAIMGRVLDVTSGKSFYGPGGAYAMFSDMDASRALAKMSKNVEDVCPSLDA' A
#
# COMPACT_ATOMS: atom_id res chain seq x y z
N MET A 1 -12.26 -6.47 9.79
CA MET A 1 -12.13 -7.18 8.51
C MET A 1 -10.63 -7.31 8.29
N GLU A 2 -10.08 -8.50 8.46
CA GLU A 2 -8.67 -8.78 8.17
C GLU A 2 -8.54 -8.88 6.64
N PHE A 3 -7.73 -8.01 6.06
CA PHE A 3 -7.34 -8.10 4.65
C PHE A 3 -6.00 -8.82 4.60
N THR A 4 -5.95 -9.91 3.85
CA THR A 4 -4.69 -10.61 3.57
C THR A 4 -3.85 -9.82 2.57
N ALA A 5 -2.53 -10.01 2.58
CA ALA A 5 -1.63 -9.37 1.62
C ALA A 5 -2.05 -9.66 0.16
N GLU A 6 -2.54 -10.88 -0.11
CA GLU A 6 -3.06 -11.28 -1.42
C GLU A 6 -4.30 -10.48 -1.83
N GLN A 7 -5.16 -10.12 -0.88
CA GLN A 7 -6.33 -9.28 -1.17
C GLN A 7 -5.93 -7.83 -1.43
N LEU A 8 -4.98 -7.27 -0.67
CA LEU A 8 -4.43 -5.93 -0.93
C LEU A 8 -3.85 -5.82 -2.34
N SER A 9 -3.30 -6.92 -2.85
CA SER A 9 -2.68 -6.95 -4.17
C SER A 9 -3.63 -6.64 -5.33
N HIS A 10 -4.89 -7.01 -5.18
CA HIS A 10 -5.90 -6.71 -6.21
C HIS A 10 -6.37 -5.24 -6.21
N HIS A 11 -5.87 -4.42 -5.29
CA HIS A 11 -6.33 -3.06 -5.01
C HIS A 11 -5.19 -2.03 -5.11
N ASN A 12 -4.34 -2.16 -6.14
CA ASN A 12 -3.20 -1.26 -6.39
C ASN A 12 -3.53 -0.02 -7.27
N GLY A 13 -4.80 0.12 -7.69
CA GLY A 13 -5.25 1.25 -8.50
C GLY A 13 -4.99 1.13 -10.01
N SER A 14 -4.45 0.00 -10.48
CA SER A 14 -4.33 -0.32 -11.91
C SER A 14 -5.69 -0.49 -12.58
N ASP A 15 -6.66 -1.02 -11.83
CA ASP A 15 -8.05 -1.13 -12.27
C ASP A 15 -8.83 0.15 -11.91
N PRO A 16 -9.30 0.93 -12.90
CA PRO A 16 -10.07 2.15 -12.64
C PRO A 16 -11.30 2.00 -11.74
N PRO A 17 -12.09 0.91 -11.82
CA PRO A 17 -13.27 0.74 -10.99
C PRO A 17 -12.97 0.17 -9.60
N LYS A 18 -11.74 -0.29 -9.32
CA LYS A 18 -11.39 -0.88 -8.02
C LYS A 18 -10.89 0.18 -7.04
N PRO A 19 -11.23 0.05 -5.75
CA PRO A 19 -10.66 0.88 -4.71
C PRO A 19 -9.16 0.58 -4.54
N ILE A 20 -8.45 1.55 -3.97
CA ILE A 20 -7.02 1.45 -3.67
C ILE A 20 -6.84 1.29 -2.17
N TYR A 21 -6.11 0.24 -1.78
CA TYR A 21 -5.85 -0.07 -0.39
C TYR A 21 -4.36 -0.02 -0.06
N VAL A 22 -4.05 0.46 1.14
CA VAL A 22 -2.70 0.47 1.72
C VAL A 22 -2.78 -0.14 3.11
N ALA A 23 -1.89 -1.06 3.43
CA ALA A 23 -1.75 -1.60 4.77
C ALA A 23 -0.70 -0.81 5.57
N ILE A 24 -1.06 -0.43 6.80
CA ILE A 24 -0.19 0.23 7.77
C ILE A 24 -0.46 -0.39 9.14
N MET A 25 0.56 -1.00 9.73
CA MET A 25 0.56 -1.72 11.00
C MET A 25 -0.57 -2.75 11.07
N GLY A 26 -0.75 -3.55 10.00
CA GLY A 26 -1.84 -4.53 9.89
C GLY A 26 -3.24 -3.92 9.75
N ARG A 27 -3.35 -2.59 9.61
CA ARG A 27 -4.62 -1.91 9.33
C ARG A 27 -4.68 -1.52 7.85
N VAL A 28 -5.78 -1.88 7.20
CA VAL A 28 -6.01 -1.50 5.80
C VAL A 28 -6.79 -0.19 5.74
N LEU A 29 -6.26 0.75 4.97
CA LEU A 29 -6.83 2.07 4.72
C LEU A 29 -7.28 2.16 3.27
N ASP A 30 -8.49 2.69 3.07
CA ASP A 30 -8.98 3.10 1.76
C ASP A 30 -8.39 4.44 1.38
N VAL A 31 -7.54 4.44 0.35
CA VAL A 31 -6.88 5.62 -0.19
C VAL A 31 -7.34 5.92 -1.62
N THR A 32 -8.50 5.42 -2.02
CA THR A 32 -9.06 5.60 -3.37
C THR A 32 -9.23 7.08 -3.72
N SER A 33 -9.60 7.92 -2.75
CA SER A 33 -9.67 9.38 -2.91
C SER A 33 -8.32 10.02 -3.27
N GLY A 34 -7.22 9.39 -2.87
CA GLY A 34 -5.84 9.77 -3.18
C GLY A 34 -5.26 9.08 -4.42
N LYS A 35 -6.08 8.63 -5.37
CA LYS A 35 -5.63 7.88 -6.57
C LYS A 35 -4.48 8.53 -7.33
N SER A 36 -4.40 9.86 -7.40
CA SER A 36 -3.26 10.56 -8.04
C SER A 36 -1.91 10.31 -7.35
N PHE A 37 -1.93 9.91 -6.08
CA PHE A 37 -0.76 9.65 -5.26
C PHE A 37 -0.43 8.15 -5.15
N TYR A 38 -1.45 7.32 -4.93
CA TYR A 38 -1.30 5.87 -4.66
C TYR A 38 -1.56 4.98 -5.87
N GLY A 39 -2.17 5.52 -6.93
CA GLY A 39 -2.41 4.80 -8.18
C GLY A 39 -1.15 4.75 -9.08
N PRO A 40 -1.24 4.06 -10.22
CA PRO A 40 -0.13 3.89 -11.16
C PRO A 40 0.51 5.23 -11.55
N GLY A 41 1.83 5.34 -11.40
CA GLY A 41 2.59 6.56 -11.70
C GLY A 41 2.55 7.64 -10.60
N GLY A 42 1.81 7.41 -9.51
CA GLY A 42 1.80 8.28 -8.34
C GLY A 42 3.06 8.14 -7.48
N ALA A 43 3.36 9.19 -6.70
CA ALA A 43 4.56 9.25 -5.85
C ALA A 43 4.58 8.23 -4.70
N TYR A 44 3.45 7.58 -4.41
CA TYR A 44 3.26 6.58 -3.37
C TYR A 44 2.68 5.26 -3.93
N ALA A 45 2.80 5.04 -5.25
CA ALA A 45 2.29 3.84 -5.91
C ALA A 45 2.95 2.55 -5.39
N MET A 46 4.16 2.62 -4.84
CA MET A 46 4.83 1.47 -4.23
C MET A 46 4.25 1.04 -2.88
N PHE A 47 3.38 1.85 -2.27
CA PHE A 47 2.70 1.50 -1.01
C PHE A 47 1.35 0.84 -1.23
N SER A 48 0.79 0.92 -2.43
CA SER A 48 -0.38 0.13 -2.78
C SER A 48 0.05 -1.32 -2.99
N ASP A 49 -0.87 -2.29 -2.88
CA ASP A 49 -0.59 -3.74 -3.00
C ASP A 49 0.06 -4.39 -1.76
N MET A 50 0.77 -3.64 -0.91
CA MET A 50 1.57 -4.19 0.19
C MET A 50 1.46 -3.39 1.50
N ASP A 51 2.04 -3.94 2.58
CA ASP A 51 2.12 -3.25 3.86
C ASP A 51 3.33 -2.29 3.89
N ALA A 52 3.02 -1.00 4.02
CA ALA A 52 3.98 0.08 4.01
C ALA A 52 4.53 0.43 5.41
N SER A 53 4.20 -0.35 6.45
CA SER A 53 4.60 -0.09 7.85
C SER A 53 6.07 0.23 7.99
N ARG A 54 6.94 -0.63 7.45
CA ARG A 54 8.40 -0.46 7.56
C ARG A 54 8.88 0.72 6.75
N ALA A 55 8.42 0.88 5.51
CA ALA A 55 8.77 2.02 4.66
C ALA A 55 8.39 3.34 5.34
N LEU A 56 7.20 3.44 5.91
CA LEU A 56 6.74 4.62 6.64
C LEU A 56 7.54 4.85 7.92
N ALA A 57 7.85 3.79 8.68
CA ALA A 57 8.67 3.88 9.88
C ALA A 57 10.12 4.33 9.57
N LYS A 58 10.68 3.92 8.44
CA LYS A 58 12.03 4.31 7.98
C LYS A 58 12.03 5.64 7.21
N MET A 59 10.87 6.27 7.01
CA MET A 59 10.69 7.41 6.10
C MET A 59 11.28 7.13 4.69
N SER A 60 11.16 5.90 4.24
CA SER A 60 11.70 5.39 2.98
C SER A 60 10.59 5.23 1.94
N LYS A 61 11.00 5.40 0.69
CA LYS A 61 10.20 5.21 -0.52
C LYS A 61 10.72 4.06 -1.38
N ASN A 62 11.70 3.32 -0.89
CA ASN A 62 12.31 2.22 -1.63
C ASN A 62 11.40 0.99 -1.55
N VAL A 63 11.21 0.30 -2.67
CA VAL A 63 10.34 -0.89 -2.76
C VAL A 63 10.81 -2.03 -1.83
N GLU A 64 12.13 -2.13 -1.62
CA GLU A 64 12.77 -3.05 -0.67
C GLU A 64 12.36 -2.82 0.79
N ASP A 65 11.94 -1.61 1.15
CA ASP A 65 11.45 -1.30 2.49
C ASP A 65 9.94 -1.55 2.65
N VAL A 66 9.22 -1.83 1.57
CA VAL A 66 7.78 -2.12 1.59
C VAL A 66 7.58 -3.59 1.93
N CYS A 67 7.29 -3.85 3.20
CA CYS A 67 7.14 -5.19 3.74
C CYS A 67 6.28 -5.16 5.01
N PRO A 68 5.44 -6.19 5.22
CA PRO A 68 4.64 -6.33 6.44
C PRO A 68 5.46 -6.63 7.70
N SER A 69 6.70 -7.12 7.56
CA SER A 69 7.55 -7.41 8.71
C SER A 69 8.25 -6.15 9.20
N LEU A 70 7.99 -5.83 10.47
CA LEU A 70 8.73 -4.86 11.28
C LEU A 70 9.98 -5.47 11.93
N ASP A 71 10.29 -6.73 11.63
CA ASP A 71 11.47 -7.39 12.18
C ASP A 71 12.73 -6.74 11.60
N ALA A 72 13.66 -6.42 12.50
CA ALA A 72 14.88 -5.67 12.26
C ALA A 72 15.92 -6.46 11.46
#